data_AF-A0AA97B2E8-F1
#
_entry.id   AF-A0AA97B2E8-F1
#
_cell.length_a   1.000
_cell.length_b   1.000
_cell.length_c   1.000
_cell.angle_alpha   90.00
_cell.angle_beta   90.00
_cell.angle_gamma   90.00
#
_symmetry.space_group_name_H-M   'P 1'
#
loop_
_entity.id
_entity.type
_entity.pdbx_description
1 polymer ?
#
loop_
_entity_poly.entity_id
_entity_poly.type
_entity_poly.pdbx_seq_one_letter_code
_entity_poly.pdbx_strand_id
1 'polypeptide(L)'
;MIPTLKECSLKLSLLDGTEFQTAVTSLVSKNFHDFQAIPAAPHGDGGLDGLAQSDTHGYCCYGIEDAQKQDAKALASALVDKFKGDLLRLCEFDRKKKVKLAPKENKALENILPQGKKIKHIYLVCNTFKHHTSIKKLKDYFEKIKKQSQCRFIDQTCGLTIEGPDEITNRLAVPPDFHATIELAALLKLLAAPSAAPSTPPELTAFEQKMDVLAQKFGAARISPIDAALRKEWLAHLELLERLNQSLPNDHLRIHRITTSIRRDAAMYYLGIPIEEAIKKTFEFEQLVCKRLMNEVPLPEAEAQSVAKQVVASLIGECGIEWRPNI
;
A
#
# COMPACT_ATOMS: atom_id res chain seq x y z
N MET A 1 -17.56 -9.62 -7.22
CA MET A 1 -17.79 -9.55 -5.77
C MET A 1 -17.72 -8.08 -5.40
N ILE A 2 -18.72 -7.51 -4.72
CA ILE A 2 -18.60 -6.13 -4.22
C ILE A 2 -17.64 -6.20 -3.03
N PRO A 3 -16.51 -5.49 -3.07
CA PRO A 3 -15.55 -5.49 -1.98
C PRO A 3 -16.19 -4.93 -0.72
N THR A 4 -15.85 -5.51 0.42
CA THR A 4 -16.39 -5.02 1.69
C THR A 4 -15.72 -3.70 2.09
N LEU A 5 -16.42 -2.84 2.85
CA LEU A 5 -15.80 -1.65 3.43
C LEU A 5 -14.55 -2.00 4.26
N LYS A 6 -14.55 -3.18 4.88
CA LYS A 6 -13.41 -3.72 5.62
C LYS A 6 -12.19 -3.99 4.73
N GLU A 7 -12.40 -4.51 3.51
CA GLU A 7 -11.31 -4.68 2.54
C GLU A 7 -10.76 -3.33 2.06
N CYS A 8 -11.64 -2.35 1.85
CA CYS A 8 -11.24 -1.00 1.47
C CYS A 8 -10.38 -0.36 2.56
N SER A 9 -10.85 -0.44 3.82
CA SER A 9 -10.14 0.06 4.99
C SER A 9 -8.76 -0.60 5.14
N LEU A 10 -8.68 -1.93 5.00
CA LEU A 10 -7.42 -2.66 5.04
C LEU A 10 -6.45 -2.18 3.98
N LYS A 11 -6.87 -2.11 2.71
CA LYS A 11 -6.04 -1.62 1.59
C LYS A 11 -5.57 -0.18 1.83
N LEU A 12 -6.46 0.69 2.28
CA LEU A 12 -6.14 2.08 2.62
C LEU A 12 -5.12 2.17 3.77
N SER A 13 -5.16 1.25 4.75
CA SER A 13 -4.19 1.18 5.86
C SER A 13 -2.76 0.77 5.45
N LEU A 14 -2.61 0.16 4.27
CA LEU A 14 -1.31 -0.26 3.74
C LEU A 14 -0.58 0.89 3.03
N LEU A 15 -1.30 1.89 2.55
CA LEU A 15 -0.71 3.10 1.94
C LEU A 15 -0.07 3.97 3.04
N ASP A 16 1.01 4.66 2.72
CA ASP A 16 1.66 5.64 3.60
C ASP A 16 2.08 6.89 2.83
N GLY A 17 2.63 7.87 3.55
CA GLY A 17 3.08 9.14 3.00
C GLY A 17 2.05 9.78 2.07
N THR A 18 2.53 10.22 0.91
CA THR A 18 1.74 10.89 -0.12
C THR A 18 0.73 9.96 -0.80
N GLU A 19 0.99 8.65 -0.88
CA GLU A 19 0.04 7.70 -1.48
C GLU A 19 -1.26 7.63 -0.67
N PHE A 20 -1.14 7.55 0.65
CA PHE A 20 -2.29 7.60 1.56
C PHE A 20 -3.04 8.93 1.47
N GLN A 21 -2.31 10.04 1.51
CA GLN A 21 -2.89 11.38 1.41
C GLN A 21 -3.66 11.55 0.09
N THR A 22 -3.08 11.08 -1.02
CA THR A 22 -3.72 11.12 -2.35
C THR A 22 -4.98 10.25 -2.38
N ALA A 23 -4.94 9.06 -1.79
CA ALA A 23 -6.12 8.19 -1.71
C ALA A 23 -7.23 8.84 -0.89
N VAL A 24 -6.92 9.38 0.30
CA VAL A 24 -7.92 10.05 1.15
C VAL A 24 -8.52 11.26 0.45
N THR A 25 -7.69 12.15 -0.11
CA THR A 25 -8.19 13.36 -0.81
C THR A 25 -9.03 12.98 -2.04
N SER A 26 -8.65 11.93 -2.78
CA SER A 26 -9.47 11.38 -3.86
C SER A 26 -10.83 10.87 -3.36
N LEU A 27 -10.87 10.12 -2.26
CA LEU A 27 -12.12 9.63 -1.67
C LEU A 27 -13.02 10.79 -1.23
N VAL A 28 -12.47 11.80 -0.55
CA VAL A 28 -13.22 12.98 -0.11
C VAL A 28 -13.75 13.75 -1.33
N SER A 29 -12.95 13.92 -2.39
CA SER A 29 -13.37 14.60 -3.63
C SER A 29 -14.55 13.93 -4.33
N LYS A 30 -14.66 12.60 -4.22
CA LYS A 30 -15.78 11.82 -4.77
C LYS A 30 -17.07 11.97 -3.94
N ASN A 31 -16.95 12.41 -2.69
CA ASN A 31 -18.08 12.56 -1.76
C ASN A 31 -18.55 14.00 -1.60
N PHE A 32 -17.71 14.99 -1.91
CA PHE A 32 -18.04 16.40 -1.82
C PHE A 32 -17.68 17.11 -3.12
N HIS A 33 -18.71 17.61 -3.82
CA HIS A 33 -18.57 18.31 -5.11
C HIS A 33 -17.74 19.60 -5.01
N ASP A 34 -17.68 20.20 -3.82
CA ASP A 34 -16.94 21.42 -3.50
C ASP A 34 -15.61 21.13 -2.80
N PHE A 35 -15.14 19.88 -2.83
CA PHE A 35 -13.84 19.55 -2.28
C PHE A 35 -12.72 20.20 -3.09
N GLN A 36 -11.80 20.84 -2.40
CA GLN A 36 -10.60 21.42 -2.96
C GLN A 36 -9.38 20.82 -2.26
N ALA A 37 -8.56 20.08 -3.01
CA ALA A 37 -7.24 19.65 -2.53
C ALA A 37 -6.32 20.88 -2.42
N ILE A 38 -5.49 20.91 -1.37
CA ILE A 38 -4.55 21.99 -1.12
C ILE A 38 -3.13 21.49 -1.40
N PRO A 39 -2.45 22.02 -2.42
CA PRO A 39 -1.08 21.63 -2.71
C PRO A 39 -0.11 22.23 -1.69
N ALA A 40 0.86 21.43 -1.25
CA ALA A 40 1.93 21.92 -0.37
C ALA A 40 2.98 22.76 -1.11
N ALA A 41 3.15 22.58 -2.42
CA ALA A 41 4.11 23.34 -3.23
C ALA A 41 3.45 24.54 -3.92
N PRO A 42 4.15 25.68 -4.09
CA PRO A 42 5.51 25.99 -3.60
C PRO A 42 5.53 26.66 -2.20
N HIS A 43 4.38 27.07 -1.67
CA HIS A 43 4.30 27.97 -0.51
C HIS A 43 3.83 27.33 0.81
N GLY A 44 3.71 26.00 0.84
CA GLY A 44 3.15 25.26 1.95
C GLY A 44 1.62 25.19 1.88
N ASP A 45 1.08 24.25 2.63
CA ASP A 45 -0.35 23.89 2.68
C ASP A 45 -1.10 24.53 3.86
N GLY A 46 -0.41 25.34 4.66
CA GLY A 46 -0.96 25.96 5.87
C GLY A 46 -1.36 24.97 6.97
N GLY A 47 -1.04 23.67 6.82
CA GLY A 47 -1.50 22.58 7.69
C GLY A 47 -2.78 21.89 7.23
N LEU A 48 -3.20 22.06 5.97
CA LEU A 48 -4.39 21.41 5.40
C LEU A 48 -4.08 20.69 4.10
N ASP A 49 -4.62 19.49 3.92
CA ASP A 49 -4.55 18.75 2.66
C ASP A 49 -5.78 18.97 1.78
N GLY A 50 -6.86 19.49 2.36
CA GLY A 50 -8.03 19.87 1.59
C GLY A 50 -9.11 20.56 2.41
N LEU A 51 -10.06 21.16 1.70
CA LEU A 51 -11.25 21.80 2.22
C LEU A 51 -12.50 21.21 1.57
N ALA A 52 -13.59 21.13 2.32
CA ALA A 52 -14.90 20.74 1.81
C ALA A 52 -16.01 21.56 2.48
N GLN A 53 -17.23 21.38 1.97
CA GLN A 53 -18.45 21.94 2.56
C GLN A 53 -18.34 23.47 2.70
N SER A 54 -18.09 24.12 1.57
CA SER A 54 -18.00 25.57 1.41
C SER A 54 -16.93 26.19 2.32
N ASP A 55 -15.76 25.55 2.35
CA ASP A 55 -14.56 25.92 3.11
C ASP A 55 -14.72 25.87 4.63
N THR A 56 -15.70 25.11 5.13
CA THR A 56 -15.95 24.99 6.57
C THR A 56 -15.37 23.73 7.20
N HIS A 57 -14.96 22.75 6.41
CA HIS A 57 -14.39 21.50 6.90
C HIS A 57 -12.98 21.32 6.33
N GLY A 58 -11.98 21.33 7.21
CA GLY A 58 -10.57 21.13 6.85
C GLY A 58 -10.12 19.69 7.09
N TYR A 59 -9.30 19.17 6.18
CA TYR A 59 -8.72 17.84 6.26
C TYR A 59 -7.20 17.94 6.45
N CYS A 60 -6.67 17.21 7.41
CA CYS A 60 -5.23 16.96 7.59
C CYS A 60 -5.04 15.44 7.49
N CYS A 61 -4.27 14.97 6.51
CA CYS A 61 -4.17 13.57 6.11
C CYS A 61 -2.73 13.10 6.23
N TYR A 62 -2.49 12.07 7.04
CA TYR A 62 -1.14 11.57 7.30
C TYR A 62 -1.04 10.05 7.16
N GLY A 63 -0.27 9.61 6.16
CA GLY A 63 0.20 8.23 6.07
C GLY A 63 1.50 8.06 6.85
N ILE A 64 1.45 7.43 8.03
CA ILE A 64 2.66 7.10 8.78
C ILE A 64 3.43 6.03 8.01
N GLU A 65 4.68 6.34 7.65
CA GLU A 65 5.59 5.41 6.98
C GLU A 65 5.87 4.19 7.85
N ASP A 66 5.92 3.02 7.22
CA ASP A 66 6.22 1.75 7.89
C ASP A 66 5.32 1.46 9.10
N ALA A 67 4.07 1.93 9.07
CA ALA A 67 3.16 1.84 10.23
C ALA A 67 2.94 0.40 10.72
N GLN A 68 3.08 -0.60 9.85
CA GLN A 68 2.93 -2.02 10.21
C GLN A 68 4.14 -2.58 10.98
N LYS A 69 5.31 -1.92 10.92
CA LYS A 69 6.53 -2.33 11.62
C LYS A 69 6.68 -1.70 13.01
N GLN A 70 5.82 -0.74 13.34
CA GLN A 70 5.90 0.02 14.59
C GLN A 70 4.87 -0.49 15.61
N ASP A 71 5.23 -0.41 16.90
CA ASP A 71 4.30 -0.75 17.97
C ASP A 71 3.22 0.34 18.14
N ALA A 72 2.09 -0.04 18.74
CA ALA A 72 0.93 0.86 18.87
C ALA A 72 1.22 2.15 19.66
N LYS A 73 2.16 2.14 20.60
CA LYS A 73 2.51 3.31 21.41
C LYS A 73 3.41 4.26 20.61
N ALA A 74 4.38 3.74 19.86
CA ALA A 74 5.20 4.52 18.94
C ALA A 74 4.32 5.23 17.89
N LEU A 75 3.40 4.49 17.26
CA LEU A 75 2.45 5.02 16.28
C LEU A 75 1.58 6.14 16.87
N ALA A 76 1.01 5.92 18.06
CA ALA A 76 0.19 6.94 18.72
C ALA A 76 0.99 8.21 19.03
N SER A 77 2.27 8.08 19.40
CA SER A 77 3.15 9.24 19.63
C SER A 77 3.45 9.98 18.33
N ALA A 78 3.85 9.25 17.28
CA ALA A 78 4.15 9.82 15.97
C ALA A 78 2.94 10.58 15.39
N LEU A 79 1.76 9.98 15.46
CA LEU A 79 0.50 10.59 15.04
C LEU A 79 0.20 11.89 15.80
N VAL A 80 0.36 11.87 17.13
CA VAL A 80 0.14 13.05 17.97
C VAL A 80 1.13 14.16 17.59
N ASP A 81 2.40 13.84 17.40
CA ASP A 81 3.42 14.84 17.08
C ASP A 81 3.21 15.47 15.70
N LYS A 82 2.81 14.67 14.70
CA LYS A 82 2.46 15.16 13.36
C LYS A 82 1.27 16.12 13.41
N PHE A 83 0.12 15.67 13.91
CA PHE A 83 -1.08 16.50 13.92
C PHE A 83 -0.96 17.71 14.86
N LYS A 84 -0.16 17.66 15.93
CA LYS A 84 0.15 18.85 16.73
C LYS A 84 0.83 19.94 15.89
N GLY A 85 1.71 19.55 14.96
CA GLY A 85 2.34 20.48 14.02
C GLY A 85 1.30 21.18 13.14
N ASP A 86 0.36 20.44 12.57
CA ASP A 86 -0.70 20.97 11.71
C ASP A 86 -1.63 21.90 12.48
N LEU A 87 -2.09 21.45 13.65
CA LEU A 87 -2.95 22.24 14.52
C LEU A 87 -2.28 23.53 15.00
N LEU A 88 -0.97 23.53 15.24
CA LEU A 88 -0.21 24.76 15.53
C LEU A 88 -0.24 25.73 14.36
N ARG A 89 -0.02 25.23 13.13
CA ARG A 89 -0.07 26.04 11.91
C ARG A 89 -1.46 26.65 11.71
N LEU A 90 -2.51 25.83 11.87
CA LEU A 90 -3.91 26.26 11.78
C LEU A 90 -4.27 27.32 12.83
N CYS A 91 -3.79 27.15 14.07
CA CYS A 91 -3.98 28.11 15.16
C CYS A 91 -2.96 29.26 15.16
N GLU A 92 -2.14 29.39 14.10
CA GLU A 92 -1.22 30.51 13.88
C GLU A 92 -0.15 30.65 14.97
N PHE A 93 0.44 29.53 15.35
CA PHE A 93 1.53 29.45 16.30
C PHE A 93 2.77 28.81 15.71
N ASP A 94 3.94 29.30 16.12
CA ASP A 94 5.20 28.60 15.96
C ASP A 94 5.64 27.96 17.28
N ARG A 95 6.37 26.84 17.18
CA ARG A 95 6.97 26.17 18.32
C ARG A 95 8.33 26.80 18.63
N LYS A 96 8.33 27.98 19.26
CA LYS A 96 9.58 28.61 19.73
C LYS A 96 10.06 28.01 21.06
N LYS A 97 11.05 27.11 20.98
CA LYS A 97 11.59 26.32 22.11
C LYS A 97 10.50 25.46 22.79
N LYS A 98 10.88 24.51 23.64
CA LYS A 98 9.96 23.46 24.15
C LYS A 98 8.73 23.96 24.94
N VAL A 99 8.62 25.25 25.29
CA VAL A 99 7.69 25.71 26.34
C VAL A 99 6.78 26.89 25.96
N LYS A 100 7.12 27.78 25.01
CA LYS A 100 6.31 28.98 24.72
C LYS A 100 5.75 28.95 23.29
N LEU A 101 4.42 29.12 23.19
CA LEU A 101 3.74 29.38 21.92
C LEU A 101 3.97 30.83 21.54
N ALA A 102 4.51 31.07 20.35
CA ALA A 102 4.67 32.41 19.81
C ALA A 102 3.73 32.57 18.61
N PRO A 103 2.90 33.63 18.55
CA PRO A 103 2.10 33.89 17.37
C PRO A 103 2.96 33.93 16.11
N LYS A 104 2.48 33.27 15.05
CA LYS A 104 3.09 33.25 13.72
C LYS A 104 1.98 33.22 12.68
N GLU A 105 1.97 34.27 11.88
CA GLU A 105 1.03 34.41 10.78
C GLU A 105 1.15 33.25 9.78
N ASN A 106 0.00 32.74 9.36
CA ASN A 106 -0.10 31.68 8.37
C ASN A 106 -0.54 32.27 7.02
N LYS A 107 0.42 32.82 6.28
CA LYS A 107 0.20 33.41 4.95
C LYS A 107 -0.33 32.42 3.91
N ALA A 108 -0.11 31.12 4.12
CA ALA A 108 -0.71 30.11 3.24
C ALA A 108 -2.22 30.09 3.40
N LEU A 109 -2.73 30.08 4.64
CA LEU A 109 -4.18 30.10 4.91
C LEU A 109 -4.88 31.37 4.42
N GLU A 110 -4.19 32.52 4.40
CA GLU A 110 -4.72 33.76 3.80
C GLU A 110 -5.03 33.62 2.31
N ASN A 111 -4.26 32.81 1.60
CA ASN A 111 -4.44 32.55 0.16
C ASN A 111 -5.35 31.35 -0.11
N ILE A 112 -5.59 30.51 0.88
CA ILE A 112 -6.44 29.31 0.78
C ILE A 112 -7.90 29.65 1.13
N LEU A 113 -8.13 30.37 2.23
CA LEU A 113 -9.48 30.64 2.74
C LEU A 113 -9.95 32.04 2.29
N PRO A 114 -11.17 32.15 1.72
CA PRO A 114 -11.76 33.44 1.42
C PRO A 114 -11.90 34.32 2.66
N GLN A 115 -11.82 35.64 2.47
CA GLN A 115 -11.98 36.59 3.57
C GLN A 115 -13.31 36.38 4.33
N GLY A 116 -13.23 36.28 5.66
CA GLY A 116 -14.38 36.08 6.53
C GLY A 116 -14.88 34.63 6.64
N LYS A 117 -14.34 33.70 5.84
CA LYS A 117 -14.60 32.26 6.02
C LYS A 117 -13.74 31.70 7.14
N LYS A 118 -14.31 30.75 7.87
CA LYS A 118 -13.66 30.06 8.97
C LYS A 118 -13.96 28.58 8.93
N ILE A 119 -12.94 27.78 9.24
CA ILE A 119 -13.05 26.34 9.42
C ILE A 119 -13.83 26.07 10.71
N LYS A 120 -14.91 25.31 10.60
CA LYS A 120 -15.80 24.91 11.69
C LYS A 120 -15.56 23.48 12.14
N HIS A 121 -14.90 22.66 11.34
CA HIS A 121 -14.52 21.31 11.71
C HIS A 121 -13.19 20.91 11.09
N ILE A 122 -12.36 20.19 11.84
CA ILE A 122 -11.10 19.63 11.34
C ILE A 122 -11.15 18.11 11.46
N TYR A 123 -10.86 17.43 10.35
CA TYR A 123 -10.65 15.99 10.29
C TYR A 123 -9.15 15.68 10.23
N LEU A 124 -8.66 14.96 11.23
CA LEU A 124 -7.30 14.41 11.28
C LEU A 124 -7.36 12.95 10.81
N VAL A 125 -7.07 12.71 9.54
CA VAL A 125 -7.19 11.39 8.91
C VAL A 125 -5.83 10.71 8.84
N CYS A 126 -5.73 9.45 9.28
CA CYS A 126 -4.47 8.72 9.34
C CYS A 126 -4.59 7.28 8.83
N ASN A 127 -3.49 6.72 8.33
CA ASN A 127 -3.48 5.33 7.84
C ASN A 127 -3.49 4.28 8.97
N THR A 128 -3.35 4.72 10.23
CA THR A 128 -3.31 3.83 11.39
C THR A 128 -3.94 4.51 12.60
N PHE A 129 -4.97 3.87 13.13
CA PHE A 129 -5.66 4.33 14.33
C PHE A 129 -5.83 3.20 15.35
N LYS A 130 -4.70 2.59 15.71
CA LYS A 130 -4.67 1.39 16.57
C LYS A 130 -4.78 1.70 18.07
N HIS A 131 -4.78 2.97 18.48
CA HIS A 131 -4.78 3.34 19.91
C HIS A 131 -5.55 4.62 20.21
N HIS A 132 -6.55 4.52 21.08
CA HIS A 132 -7.45 5.64 21.45
C HIS A 132 -6.79 6.80 22.23
N THR A 133 -5.57 6.64 22.77
CA THR A 133 -4.95 7.67 23.62
C THR A 133 -4.60 8.94 22.85
N SER A 134 -4.46 8.85 21.52
CA SER A 134 -4.25 10.00 20.65
C SER A 134 -5.45 10.94 20.61
N ILE A 135 -6.69 10.42 20.74
CA ILE A 135 -7.93 11.22 20.72
C ILE A 135 -7.90 12.31 21.78
N LYS A 136 -7.80 11.91 23.05
CA LYS A 136 -7.80 12.85 24.18
C LYS A 136 -6.61 13.80 24.09
N LYS A 137 -5.42 13.29 23.77
CA LYS A 137 -4.20 14.10 23.66
C LYS A 137 -4.32 15.20 22.60
N LEU A 138 -4.91 14.90 21.44
CA LEU A 138 -5.09 15.86 20.35
C LEU A 138 -6.23 16.84 20.64
N LYS A 139 -7.37 16.37 21.16
CA LYS A 139 -8.49 17.23 21.55
C LYS A 139 -8.11 18.22 22.66
N ASP A 140 -7.51 17.73 23.74
CA ASP A 140 -7.03 18.58 24.85
C ASP A 140 -6.01 19.61 24.36
N TYR A 141 -5.11 19.19 23.46
CA TYR A 141 -4.11 20.08 22.88
C TYR A 141 -4.74 21.16 22.00
N PHE A 142 -5.65 20.77 21.11
CA PHE A 142 -6.35 21.69 20.23
C PHE A 142 -7.15 22.73 21.01
N GLU A 143 -7.92 22.31 22.01
CA GLU A 143 -8.65 23.22 22.89
C GLU A 143 -7.72 24.19 23.64
N LYS A 144 -6.56 23.71 24.10
CA LYS A 144 -5.56 24.55 24.76
C LYS A 144 -5.00 25.63 23.85
N ILE A 145 -4.62 25.29 22.61
CA ILE A 145 -4.02 26.25 21.67
C ILE A 145 -5.07 27.17 21.05
N LYS A 146 -6.27 26.67 20.74
CA LYS A 146 -7.39 27.45 20.18
C LYS A 146 -7.75 28.63 21.09
N LYS A 147 -7.83 28.39 22.41
CA LYS A 147 -8.08 29.45 23.43
C LYS A 147 -7.05 30.59 23.44
N GLN A 148 -5.82 30.32 23.00
CA GLN A 148 -4.75 31.31 22.95
C GLN A 148 -4.62 31.96 21.56
N SER A 149 -5.17 31.32 20.54
CA SER A 149 -5.11 31.77 19.16
C SER A 149 -6.07 32.95 18.93
N GLN A 150 -5.70 33.84 18.02
CA GLN A 150 -6.62 34.85 17.50
C GLN A 150 -7.76 34.22 16.67
N CYS A 151 -7.60 32.95 16.28
CA CYS A 151 -8.59 32.19 15.52
C CYS A 151 -9.03 32.96 14.26
N ARG A 152 -8.07 33.46 13.47
CA ARG A 152 -8.38 34.19 12.23
C ARG A 152 -9.04 33.28 11.20
N PHE A 153 -8.52 32.04 11.06
CA PHE A 153 -8.97 31.06 10.06
C PHE A 153 -9.87 29.94 10.60
N ILE A 154 -9.93 29.78 11.92
CA ILE A 154 -10.71 28.73 12.59
C ILE A 154 -11.82 29.37 13.41
N ASP A 155 -13.01 28.76 13.44
CA ASP A 155 -14.10 29.15 14.32
C ASP A 155 -13.77 28.82 15.79
N GLN A 156 -14.21 29.66 16.72
CA GLN A 156 -14.02 29.41 18.17
C GLN A 156 -14.70 28.11 18.61
N THR A 157 -15.82 27.74 17.98
CA THR A 157 -16.54 26.48 18.24
C THR A 157 -16.05 25.34 17.35
N CYS A 158 -14.91 25.49 16.65
CA CYS A 158 -14.44 24.47 15.73
C CYS A 158 -14.25 23.12 16.44
N GLY A 159 -14.82 22.08 15.84
CA GLY A 159 -14.69 20.69 16.28
C GLY A 159 -13.45 20.01 15.71
N LEU A 160 -13.07 18.89 16.32
CA LEU A 160 -11.95 18.05 15.91
C LEU A 160 -12.35 16.57 15.93
N THR A 161 -12.15 15.87 14.81
CA THR A 161 -12.35 14.42 14.68
C THR A 161 -11.05 13.78 14.21
N ILE A 162 -10.73 12.61 14.77
CA ILE A 162 -9.59 11.79 14.34
C ILE A 162 -10.18 10.55 13.68
N GLU A 163 -9.73 10.23 12.48
CA GLU A 163 -10.24 9.11 11.69
C GLU A 163 -9.08 8.22 11.23
N GLY A 164 -9.25 6.91 11.40
CA GLY A 164 -8.46 5.91 10.71
C GLY A 164 -9.16 5.46 9.41
N PRO A 165 -8.61 4.42 8.76
CA PRO A 165 -9.18 3.86 7.54
C PRO A 165 -10.61 3.32 7.75
N ASP A 166 -10.91 2.72 8.90
CA ASP A 166 -12.25 2.22 9.22
C ASP A 166 -13.26 3.36 9.36
N GLU A 167 -12.92 4.42 10.11
CA GLU A 167 -13.84 5.53 10.34
C GLU A 167 -14.18 6.27 9.03
N ILE A 168 -13.16 6.57 8.21
CA ILE A 168 -13.39 7.33 6.97
C ILE A 168 -14.15 6.51 5.92
N THR A 169 -13.86 5.21 5.79
CA THR A 169 -14.57 4.34 4.82
C THR A 169 -16.00 4.02 5.26
N ASN A 170 -16.30 4.09 6.56
CA ASN A 170 -17.68 3.99 7.05
C ASN A 170 -18.46 5.30 6.91
N ARG A 171 -17.78 6.46 7.03
CA ARG A 171 -18.42 7.77 6.92
C ARG A 171 -18.70 8.18 5.48
N LEU A 172 -17.82 7.81 4.54
CA LEU A 172 -17.90 8.21 3.14
C LEU A 172 -18.34 7.05 2.25
N ALA A 173 -19.05 7.36 1.18
CA ALA A 173 -19.35 6.38 0.14
C ALA A 173 -18.04 5.98 -0.56
N VAL A 174 -17.82 4.69 -0.71
CA VAL A 174 -16.66 4.11 -1.39
C VAL A 174 -17.09 3.61 -2.77
N PRO A 175 -16.88 4.38 -3.85
CA PRO A 175 -17.29 3.96 -5.17
C PRO A 175 -16.36 2.87 -5.75
N PRO A 176 -16.85 2.05 -6.71
CA PRO A 176 -16.08 0.92 -7.25
C PRO A 176 -14.73 1.29 -7.88
N ASP A 177 -14.63 2.45 -8.51
CA ASP A 177 -13.41 2.94 -9.15
C ASP A 177 -12.33 3.34 -8.11
N PHE A 178 -12.74 3.93 -6.98
CA PHE A 178 -11.86 4.14 -5.85
C PHE A 178 -11.32 2.81 -5.32
N HIS A 179 -12.19 1.80 -5.19
CA HIS A 179 -11.77 0.49 -4.72
C HIS A 179 -10.73 -0.15 -5.65
N ALA A 180 -10.95 -0.11 -6.96
CA ALA A 180 -9.97 -0.61 -7.94
C ALA A 180 -8.62 0.12 -7.84
N THR A 181 -8.66 1.44 -7.62
CA THR A 181 -7.45 2.27 -7.47
C THR A 181 -6.65 1.90 -6.23
N ILE A 182 -7.31 1.79 -5.06
CA ILE A 182 -6.61 1.42 -3.81
C ILE A 182 -6.14 -0.03 -3.81
N GLU A 183 -6.85 -0.94 -4.49
CA GLU A 183 -6.43 -2.33 -4.66
C GLU A 183 -5.12 -2.40 -5.43
N LEU A 184 -5.05 -1.73 -6.57
CA LEU A 184 -3.83 -1.70 -7.37
C LEU A 184 -2.68 -1.05 -6.59
N ALA A 185 -2.91 0.09 -5.94
CA ALA A 185 -1.87 0.77 -5.16
C ALA A 185 -1.33 -0.10 -4.01
N ALA A 186 -2.21 -0.74 -3.24
CA ALA A 186 -1.81 -1.62 -2.14
C ALA A 186 -1.04 -2.85 -2.64
N LEU A 187 -1.47 -3.43 -3.77
CA LEU A 187 -0.80 -4.58 -4.38
C LEU A 187 0.59 -4.19 -4.90
N LEU A 188 0.72 -3.08 -5.63
CA LEU A 188 2.01 -2.60 -6.14
C LEU A 188 3.00 -2.33 -5.01
N LYS A 189 2.53 -1.74 -3.91
CA LYS A 189 3.35 -1.50 -2.73
C LYS A 189 3.88 -2.79 -2.10
N LEU A 190 3.05 -3.84 -2.01
CA LEU A 190 3.48 -5.15 -1.52
C LEU A 190 4.47 -5.83 -2.47
N LEU A 191 4.28 -5.67 -3.78
CA LEU A 191 5.19 -6.21 -4.80
C LEU A 191 6.56 -5.51 -4.78
N ALA A 192 6.59 -4.20 -4.52
CA ALA A 192 7.81 -3.41 -4.41
C ALA A 192 8.57 -3.64 -3.09
N ALA A 193 7.92 -4.20 -2.07
CA ALA A 193 8.56 -4.45 -0.79
C ALA A 193 9.69 -5.49 -0.94
N PRO A 194 10.87 -5.26 -0.33
CA PRO A 194 11.98 -6.19 -0.42
C PRO A 194 11.58 -7.57 0.12
N SER A 195 12.10 -8.60 -0.54
CA SER A 195 11.98 -9.99 -0.12
C SER A 195 12.72 -10.16 1.23
N ALA A 196 12.00 -10.54 2.28
CA ALA A 196 12.53 -10.98 3.55
C ALA A 196 13.31 -12.30 3.39
N ALA A 197 14.06 -12.69 4.41
CA ALA A 197 14.79 -13.95 4.37
C ALA A 197 13.82 -15.11 4.09
N PRO A 198 14.13 -15.98 3.12
CA PRO A 198 13.18 -16.95 2.61
C PRO A 198 12.79 -17.96 3.68
N SER A 199 11.50 -18.31 3.72
CA SER A 199 11.08 -19.57 4.32
C SER A 199 11.72 -20.73 3.53
N THR A 200 12.21 -21.75 4.23
CA THR A 200 12.80 -22.93 3.56
C THR A 200 11.73 -23.54 2.64
N PRO A 201 12.02 -23.77 1.35
CA PRO A 201 11.03 -24.31 0.43
C PRO A 201 10.60 -25.70 0.89
N PRO A 202 9.33 -26.08 0.69
CA PRO A 202 8.85 -27.42 1.00
C PRO A 202 9.53 -28.42 0.05
N GLU A 203 10.29 -29.36 0.62
CA GLU A 203 10.92 -30.52 -0.03
C GLU A 203 11.67 -30.24 -1.36
N LEU A 204 12.98 -29.99 -1.26
CA LEU A 204 13.85 -29.65 -2.41
C LEU A 204 14.18 -30.83 -3.34
N THR A 205 13.93 -32.07 -2.90
CA THR A 205 14.42 -33.30 -3.55
C THR A 205 14.07 -33.37 -5.04
N ALA A 206 12.84 -33.04 -5.40
CA ALA A 206 12.39 -33.16 -6.79
C ALA A 206 12.98 -32.05 -7.69
N PHE A 207 13.21 -30.86 -7.15
CA PHE A 207 13.87 -29.77 -7.84
C PHE A 207 15.36 -30.07 -8.06
N GLU A 208 16.05 -30.56 -7.04
CA GLU A 208 17.46 -30.98 -7.11
C GLU A 208 17.67 -32.05 -8.17
N GLN A 209 16.80 -33.07 -8.21
CA GLN A 209 16.85 -34.10 -9.24
C GLN A 209 16.71 -33.52 -10.67
N LYS A 210 15.88 -32.49 -10.88
CA LYS A 210 15.78 -31.84 -12.20
C LYS A 210 17.05 -31.09 -12.57
N MET A 211 17.62 -30.36 -11.61
CA MET A 211 18.88 -29.66 -11.83
C MET A 211 20.02 -30.63 -12.11
N ASP A 212 20.05 -31.78 -11.45
CA ASP A 212 21.02 -32.85 -11.71
C ASP A 212 20.89 -33.43 -13.12
N VAL A 213 19.65 -33.71 -13.58
CA VAL A 213 19.41 -34.20 -14.95
C VAL A 213 19.88 -33.18 -15.99
N LEU A 214 19.61 -31.88 -15.77
CA LEU A 214 20.13 -30.82 -16.64
C LEU A 214 21.65 -30.74 -16.58
N ALA A 215 22.26 -30.85 -15.40
CA ALA A 215 23.70 -30.77 -15.20
C ALA A 215 24.44 -31.93 -15.87
N GLN A 216 23.87 -33.14 -15.84
CA GLN A 216 24.39 -34.31 -16.55
C GLN A 216 24.39 -34.11 -18.07
N LYS A 217 23.35 -33.44 -18.60
CA LYS A 217 23.19 -33.26 -20.05
C LYS A 217 23.96 -32.07 -20.62
N PHE A 218 23.98 -30.94 -19.92
CA PHE A 218 24.54 -29.68 -20.41
C PHE A 218 25.80 -29.22 -19.69
N GLY A 219 26.19 -29.89 -18.61
CA GLY A 219 27.34 -29.58 -17.77
C GLY A 219 27.01 -28.70 -16.57
N ALA A 220 27.46 -29.10 -15.38
CA ALA A 220 27.16 -28.44 -14.10
C ALA A 220 27.51 -26.94 -14.08
N ALA A 221 28.64 -26.53 -14.68
CA ALA A 221 29.04 -25.12 -14.71
C ALA A 221 28.05 -24.22 -15.45
N ARG A 222 27.34 -24.75 -16.47
CA ARG A 222 26.33 -24.00 -17.22
C ARG A 222 24.99 -23.95 -16.50
N ILE A 223 24.66 -24.98 -15.72
CA ILE A 223 23.40 -25.10 -15.00
C ILE A 223 23.41 -24.39 -13.66
N SER A 224 24.56 -24.31 -12.97
CA SER A 224 24.67 -23.68 -11.65
C SER A 224 24.10 -22.25 -11.57
N PRO A 225 24.33 -21.34 -12.54
CA PRO A 225 23.69 -20.03 -12.53
C PRO A 225 22.16 -20.07 -12.72
N ILE A 226 21.66 -21.02 -13.51
CA ILE A 226 20.22 -21.21 -13.76
C ILE A 226 19.54 -21.74 -12.50
N ASP A 227 20.14 -22.75 -11.86
CA ASP A 227 19.71 -23.30 -10.57
C ASP A 227 19.59 -22.19 -9.51
N ALA A 228 20.65 -21.41 -9.32
CA ALA A 228 20.65 -20.30 -8.36
C ALA A 228 19.56 -19.26 -8.64
N ALA A 229 19.34 -18.91 -9.91
CA ALA A 229 18.30 -17.96 -10.31
C ALA A 229 16.89 -18.52 -10.05
N LEU A 230 16.61 -19.77 -10.45
CA LEU A 230 15.31 -20.40 -10.24
C LEU A 230 14.97 -20.56 -8.76
N ARG A 231 15.94 -20.99 -7.93
CA ARG A 231 15.71 -21.07 -6.47
C ARG A 231 15.37 -19.71 -5.88
N LYS A 232 16.09 -18.67 -6.28
CA LYS A 232 15.83 -17.31 -5.82
C LYS A 232 14.41 -16.86 -6.17
N GLU A 233 13.98 -17.07 -7.42
CA GLU A 233 12.64 -16.68 -7.87
C GLU A 233 11.53 -17.52 -7.23
N TRP A 234 11.74 -18.82 -7.02
CA TRP A 234 10.79 -19.68 -6.31
C TRP A 234 10.60 -19.22 -4.86
N LEU A 235 11.71 -18.94 -4.16
CA LEU A 235 11.65 -18.43 -2.79
C LEU A 235 10.93 -17.08 -2.71
N ALA A 236 11.18 -16.18 -3.66
CA ALA A 236 10.45 -14.93 -3.78
C ALA A 236 8.94 -15.15 -4.00
N HIS A 237 8.55 -16.20 -4.76
CA HIS A 237 7.14 -16.56 -4.93
C HIS A 237 6.47 -16.95 -3.61
N LEU A 238 7.12 -17.83 -2.83
CA LEU A 238 6.58 -18.32 -1.56
C LEU A 238 6.38 -17.18 -0.58
N GLU A 239 7.37 -16.29 -0.48
CA GLU A 239 7.26 -15.11 0.37
C GLU A 239 6.18 -14.14 -0.12
N LEU A 240 6.07 -13.93 -1.43
CA LEU A 240 4.99 -13.12 -2.00
C LEU A 240 3.62 -13.68 -1.57
N LEU A 241 3.39 -14.99 -1.71
CA LEU A 241 2.14 -15.62 -1.30
C LEU A 241 1.89 -15.45 0.20
N GLU A 242 2.91 -15.60 1.04
CA GLU A 242 2.80 -15.39 2.48
C GLU A 242 2.43 -13.95 2.83
N ARG A 243 3.11 -12.96 2.23
CA ARG A 243 2.81 -11.53 2.43
C ARG A 243 1.42 -11.15 1.99
N LEU A 244 0.99 -11.67 0.83
CA LEU A 244 -0.39 -11.48 0.35
C LEU A 244 -1.38 -12.13 1.29
N ASN A 245 -1.13 -13.34 1.79
CA ASN A 245 -2.04 -14.00 2.71
C ASN A 245 -2.23 -13.21 4.02
N GLN A 246 -1.14 -12.59 4.50
CA GLN A 246 -1.16 -11.76 5.71
C GLN A 246 -1.83 -10.39 5.49
N SER A 247 -1.63 -9.76 4.33
CA SER A 247 -2.00 -8.35 4.11
C SER A 247 -3.20 -8.14 3.18
N LEU A 248 -3.39 -9.02 2.19
CA LEU A 248 -4.42 -8.97 1.16
C LEU A 248 -4.93 -10.38 0.82
N PRO A 249 -5.67 -11.04 1.74
CA PRO A 249 -6.03 -12.46 1.60
C PRO A 249 -6.86 -12.77 0.35
N ASN A 250 -7.66 -11.82 -0.14
CA ASN A 250 -8.41 -12.01 -1.39
C ASN A 250 -7.49 -11.97 -2.62
N ASP A 251 -6.48 -11.10 -2.63
CA ASP A 251 -5.47 -11.06 -3.69
C ASP A 251 -4.59 -12.31 -3.65
N HIS A 252 -4.25 -12.81 -2.46
CA HIS A 252 -3.63 -14.13 -2.29
C HIS A 252 -4.48 -15.24 -2.93
N LEU A 253 -5.78 -15.31 -2.61
CA LEU A 253 -6.67 -16.31 -3.21
C LEU A 253 -6.79 -16.18 -4.72
N ARG A 254 -6.81 -14.95 -5.25
CA ARG A 254 -6.86 -14.67 -6.70
C ARG A 254 -5.59 -15.15 -7.39
N ILE A 255 -4.42 -14.76 -6.90
CA ILE A 255 -3.13 -15.18 -7.45
C ILE A 255 -2.97 -16.70 -7.32
N HIS A 256 -3.32 -17.29 -6.17
CA HIS A 256 -3.26 -18.74 -5.98
C HIS A 256 -4.15 -19.50 -6.98
N ARG A 257 -5.37 -19.03 -7.26
CA ARG A 257 -6.25 -19.63 -8.27
C ARG A 257 -5.64 -19.54 -9.68
N ILE A 258 -5.05 -18.40 -10.02
CA ILE A 258 -4.37 -18.19 -11.30
C ILE A 258 -3.18 -19.14 -11.42
N THR A 259 -2.31 -19.20 -10.40
CA THR A 259 -1.18 -20.13 -10.34
C THR A 259 -1.62 -21.60 -10.45
N THR A 260 -2.73 -21.98 -9.80
CA THR A 260 -3.29 -23.33 -9.89
C THR A 260 -3.77 -23.65 -11.32
N SER A 261 -4.42 -22.70 -11.99
CA SER A 261 -4.81 -22.88 -13.40
C SER A 261 -3.59 -22.98 -14.31
N ILE A 262 -2.60 -22.10 -14.12
CA ILE A 262 -1.34 -22.10 -14.88
C ILE A 262 -0.61 -23.43 -14.69
N ARG A 263 -0.63 -24.03 -13.50
CA ARG A 263 -0.03 -25.35 -13.26
C ARG A 263 -0.61 -26.44 -14.15
N ARG A 264 -1.94 -26.44 -14.34
CA ARG A 264 -2.60 -27.40 -15.24
C ARG A 264 -2.18 -27.15 -16.70
N ASP A 265 -2.13 -25.89 -17.10
CA ASP A 265 -1.69 -25.51 -18.44
C ASP A 265 -0.22 -25.87 -18.67
N ALA A 266 0.64 -25.71 -17.66
CA ALA A 266 2.03 -26.11 -17.70
C ALA A 266 2.18 -27.63 -17.92
N ALA A 267 1.46 -28.44 -17.15
CA ALA A 267 1.50 -29.90 -17.31
C ALA A 267 1.14 -30.34 -18.75
N MET A 268 0.18 -29.65 -19.38
CA MET A 268 -0.18 -29.88 -20.79
C MET A 268 0.86 -29.29 -21.75
N TYR A 269 1.39 -28.11 -21.46
CA TYR A 269 2.34 -27.39 -22.30
C TYR A 269 3.67 -28.14 -22.43
N TYR A 270 4.12 -28.81 -21.36
CA TYR A 270 5.38 -29.55 -21.33
C TYR A 270 5.26 -31.04 -21.65
N LEU A 271 4.03 -31.54 -21.87
CA LEU A 271 3.82 -32.94 -22.17
C LEU A 271 4.56 -33.34 -23.46
N GLY A 272 5.49 -34.28 -23.33
CA GLY A 272 6.27 -34.81 -24.46
C GLY A 272 7.35 -33.86 -25.00
N ILE A 273 7.64 -32.75 -24.31
CA ILE A 273 8.71 -31.82 -24.72
C ILE A 273 10.08 -32.42 -24.41
N PRO A 274 11.00 -32.50 -25.39
CA PRO A 274 12.38 -32.90 -25.13
C PRO A 274 13.09 -31.90 -24.20
N ILE A 275 13.96 -32.42 -23.32
CA ILE A 275 14.69 -31.59 -22.36
C ILE A 275 15.57 -30.50 -23.01
N GLU A 276 16.02 -30.71 -24.25
CA GLU A 276 16.74 -29.72 -25.07
C GLU A 276 15.90 -28.48 -25.39
N GLU A 277 14.59 -28.65 -25.52
CA GLU A 277 13.65 -27.56 -25.82
C GLU A 277 13.03 -26.97 -24.55
N ALA A 278 13.09 -27.69 -23.43
CA ALA A 278 12.45 -27.32 -22.19
C ALA A 278 12.83 -25.92 -21.69
N ILE A 279 14.10 -25.54 -21.79
CA ILE A 279 14.58 -24.20 -21.38
C ILE A 279 13.96 -23.11 -22.26
N LYS A 280 13.98 -23.27 -23.59
CA LYS A 280 13.37 -22.30 -24.52
C LYS A 280 11.86 -22.17 -24.26
N LYS A 281 11.20 -23.30 -24.05
CA LYS A 281 9.77 -23.39 -23.74
C LYS A 281 9.42 -22.74 -22.41
N THR A 282 10.34 -22.71 -21.46
CA THR A 282 10.23 -21.96 -20.19
C THR A 282 10.08 -20.47 -20.41
N PHE A 283 10.92 -19.89 -21.25
CA PHE A 283 10.80 -18.46 -21.58
C PHE A 283 9.50 -18.13 -22.31
N GLU A 284 9.06 -18.98 -23.25
CA GLU A 284 7.79 -18.81 -23.96
C GLU A 284 6.59 -18.90 -22.98
N PHE A 285 6.64 -19.85 -22.05
CA PHE A 285 5.60 -20.05 -21.05
C PHE A 285 5.56 -18.90 -20.03
N GLU A 286 6.71 -18.36 -19.62
CA GLU A 286 6.79 -17.16 -18.77
C GLU A 286 6.07 -15.96 -19.41
N GLN A 287 6.20 -15.76 -20.72
CA GLN A 287 5.48 -14.71 -21.44
C GLN A 287 3.96 -14.95 -21.47
N LEU A 288 3.52 -16.21 -21.57
CA LEU A 288 2.11 -16.56 -21.45
C LEU A 288 1.57 -16.23 -20.05
N VAL A 289 2.33 -16.58 -19.00
CA VAL A 289 2.00 -16.28 -17.61
C VAL A 289 1.92 -14.77 -17.38
N CYS A 290 2.89 -14.00 -17.88
CA CYS A 290 2.92 -12.54 -17.77
C CYS A 290 1.64 -11.91 -18.35
N LYS A 291 1.28 -12.26 -19.61
CA LYS A 291 0.05 -11.78 -20.25
C LYS A 291 -1.21 -12.13 -19.45
N ARG A 292 -1.24 -13.33 -18.87
CA ARG A 292 -2.37 -13.78 -18.07
C ARG A 292 -2.49 -12.99 -16.76
N LEU A 293 -1.37 -12.75 -16.08
CA LEU A 293 -1.33 -11.90 -14.90
C LEU A 293 -1.83 -10.50 -15.24
N MET A 294 -1.33 -9.85 -16.29
CA MET A 294 -1.80 -8.52 -16.73
C MET A 294 -3.31 -8.45 -17.01
N ASN A 295 -3.92 -9.54 -17.49
CA ASN A 295 -5.36 -9.56 -17.77
C ASN A 295 -6.20 -9.87 -16.53
N GLU A 296 -5.75 -10.82 -15.70
CA GLU A 296 -6.54 -11.37 -14.60
C GLU A 296 -6.25 -10.70 -13.25
N VAL A 297 -5.11 -10.03 -13.08
CA VAL A 297 -4.72 -9.20 -11.93
C VAL A 297 -4.05 -7.99 -12.56
N PRO A 298 -4.78 -6.90 -12.90
CA PRO A 298 -4.35 -5.85 -13.83
C PRO A 298 -3.09 -5.08 -13.39
N LEU A 299 -1.96 -5.78 -13.42
CA LEU A 299 -0.64 -5.37 -13.02
C LEU A 299 0.02 -4.69 -14.23
N PRO A 300 0.83 -3.66 -14.00
CA PRO A 300 1.72 -3.17 -15.04
C PRO A 300 2.70 -4.26 -15.47
N GLU A 301 3.18 -4.16 -16.71
CA GLU A 301 3.95 -5.21 -17.37
C GLU A 301 5.21 -5.61 -16.60
N ALA A 302 5.93 -4.64 -16.01
CA ALA A 302 7.15 -4.92 -15.27
C ALA A 302 6.90 -5.79 -14.03
N GLU A 303 5.86 -5.49 -13.26
CA GLU A 303 5.45 -6.24 -12.08
C GLU A 303 4.87 -7.60 -12.49
N ALA A 304 4.06 -7.66 -13.55
CA ALA A 304 3.54 -8.91 -14.08
C ALA A 304 4.67 -9.84 -14.55
N GLN A 305 5.71 -9.31 -15.20
CA GLN A 305 6.88 -10.08 -15.62
C GLN A 305 7.67 -10.61 -14.41
N SER A 306 7.83 -9.80 -13.36
CA SER A 306 8.49 -10.22 -12.13
C SER A 306 7.73 -11.37 -11.46
N VAL A 307 6.41 -11.23 -11.29
CA VAL A 307 5.57 -12.29 -10.71
C VAL A 307 5.52 -13.52 -11.62
N ALA A 308 5.56 -13.36 -12.94
CA ALA A 308 5.59 -14.48 -13.88
C ALA A 308 6.84 -15.36 -13.70
N LYS A 309 8.02 -14.75 -13.55
CA LYS A 309 9.28 -15.48 -13.26
C LYS A 309 9.17 -16.31 -11.98
N GLN A 310 8.63 -15.71 -10.93
CA GLN A 310 8.41 -16.34 -9.63
C GLN A 310 7.46 -17.55 -9.74
N VAL A 311 6.33 -17.37 -10.44
CA VAL A 311 5.36 -18.45 -10.68
C VAL A 311 5.99 -19.59 -11.48
N VAL A 312 6.69 -19.30 -12.57
CA VAL A 312 7.34 -20.34 -13.40
C VAL A 312 8.40 -21.10 -12.60
N ALA A 313 9.22 -20.40 -11.82
CA ALA A 313 10.21 -21.02 -10.94
C ALA A 313 9.57 -21.95 -9.90
N SER A 314 8.46 -21.52 -9.27
CA SER A 314 7.66 -22.36 -8.37
C SER A 314 7.11 -23.60 -9.07
N LEU A 315 6.64 -23.49 -10.31
CA LEU A 315 6.14 -24.66 -11.06
C LEU A 315 7.25 -25.66 -11.40
N ILE A 316 8.48 -25.21 -11.64
CA ILE A 316 9.63 -26.10 -11.80
C ILE A 316 9.96 -26.78 -10.46
N GLY A 317 9.99 -26.01 -9.37
CA GLY A 317 10.21 -26.48 -7.99
C GLY A 317 9.22 -27.55 -7.54
N GLU A 318 7.94 -27.25 -7.68
CA GLU A 318 6.81 -28.08 -7.20
C GLU A 318 6.34 -29.12 -8.22
N CYS A 319 7.10 -29.35 -9.29
CA CYS A 319 6.79 -30.33 -10.34
C CYS A 319 5.47 -30.13 -11.11
N GLY A 320 5.02 -28.88 -11.26
CA GLY A 320 4.06 -28.52 -12.30
C GLY A 320 4.65 -28.56 -13.71
N ILE A 321 5.97 -28.39 -13.82
CA ILE A 321 6.75 -28.49 -15.05
C ILE A 321 7.71 -29.68 -14.90
N GLU A 322 7.50 -30.75 -15.68
CA GLU A 322 8.28 -31.98 -15.60
C GLU A 322 9.07 -32.23 -16.88
N TRP A 323 10.40 -32.29 -16.77
CA TRP A 323 11.32 -32.50 -17.90
C TRP A 323 12.16 -33.76 -17.73
N ARG A 324 12.05 -34.44 -16.58
CA ARG A 324 12.69 -35.73 -16.38
C ARG A 324 12.06 -36.71 -17.38
N PRO A 325 12.85 -37.61 -17.98
CA PRO A 325 12.29 -38.70 -18.77
C PRO A 325 11.27 -39.45 -17.90
N ASN A 326 10.08 -39.75 -18.43
CA ASN A 326 9.19 -40.71 -17.79
C ASN A 326 10.00 -42.01 -17.63
N ILE A 327 10.28 -42.40 -16.39
CA ILE A 327 10.87 -43.71 -16.08
C ILE A 327 9.78 -44.76 -16.24
#